data_AF-A0A7K2QP05-F1
#
_entry.id   AF-A0A7K2QP05-F1
#
_cell.length_a   1.000
_cell.length_b   1.000
_cell.length_c   1.000
_cell.angle_alpha   90.00
_cell.angle_beta   90.00
_cell.angle_gamma   90.00
#
_symmetry.space_group_name_H-M   'P 1'
#
loop_
_entity.id
_entity.type
_entity.pdbx_description
1 polymer ?
#
loop_
_entity_poly.entity_id
_entity_poly.type
_entity_poly.pdbx_seq_one_letter_code
_entity_poly.pdbx_strand_id
1 'polypeptide(L)' 'ARELGSLERVLEEEFRVSCHALCSPDLVEGVRAQVVDKDRTPRWSPPALAEVTGADVERFFAPLGEDRELRLP' A
#
# COMPACT_ATOMS: atom_id res chain seq x y z
N ALA A 1 6.17 11.77 3.52
CA ALA A 1 7.62 11.63 3.21
C ALA A 1 8.46 12.86 3.56
N ARG A 2 8.50 13.94 2.77
CA ARG A 2 9.40 15.10 3.02
C ARG A 2 9.20 15.78 4.39
N GLU A 3 7.99 15.68 4.94
CA GLU A 3 7.61 16.27 6.22
C GLU A 3 7.97 15.39 7.44
N LEU A 4 8.36 14.12 7.23
CA LEU A 4 8.63 13.17 8.32
C LEU A 4 10.01 13.33 8.98
N GLY A 5 10.86 14.21 8.43
CA GLY A 5 12.09 14.68 9.08
C GLY A 5 13.31 13.75 9.04
N SER A 6 13.12 12.42 9.01
CA SER A 6 14.22 11.46 8.92
C SER A 6 13.94 10.31 7.94
N LEU A 7 15.00 9.63 7.49
CA LEU A 7 14.88 8.47 6.61
C LEU A 7 14.20 7.30 7.34
N GLU A 8 14.58 7.07 8.59
CA GLU A 8 14.04 6.02 9.45
C GLU A 8 12.51 6.17 9.56
N ARG A 9 12.04 7.40 9.81
CA ARG A 9 10.60 7.70 9.88
C ARG A 9 9.87 7.38 8.58
N VAL A 10 10.48 7.66 7.43
CA VAL A 10 9.92 7.36 6.11
C VAL A 10 9.88 5.85 5.88
N LEU A 11 10.97 5.14 6.15
CA LEU A 11 11.06 3.70 5.94
C LEU A 11 10.09 2.91 6.82
N GLU A 12 9.85 3.35 8.06
CA GLU A 12 8.83 2.74 8.91
C GLU A 12 7.40 2.94 8.34
N GLU A 13 7.08 4.13 7.82
CA GLU A 13 5.79 4.38 7.17
C GLU A 13 5.64 3.58 5.87
N GLU A 14 6.68 3.58 5.02
CA GLU A 14 6.68 2.82 3.77
C GLU A 14 6.57 1.31 4.00
N PHE A 15 7.23 0.80 5.05
CA PHE A 15 7.10 -0.60 5.45
C PHE A 15 5.65 -0.93 5.79
N ARG A 16 4.99 -0.08 6.60
CA ARG A 16 3.58 -0.25 6.96
C ARG A 16 2.67 -0.27 5.74
N VAL A 17 2.81 0.73 4.86
CA VAL A 17 2.03 0.82 3.62
C VAL A 17 2.26 -0.41 2.74
N SER A 18 3.49 -0.87 2.63
CA SER A 18 3.86 -2.06 1.85
C SER A 18 3.21 -3.33 2.40
N CYS A 19 3.18 -3.51 3.73
CA CYS A 19 2.49 -4.65 4.34
C CYS A 19 1.00 -4.66 4.05
N HIS A 20 0.32 -3.51 4.15
CA HIS A 20 -1.10 -3.42 3.78
C HIS A 20 -1.32 -3.64 2.28
N ALA A 21 -0.42 -3.14 1.43
CA ALA A 21 -0.48 -3.36 -0.01
C ALA A 21 -0.33 -4.85 -0.37
N LEU A 22 0.52 -5.59 0.33
CA LEU A 22 0.66 -7.04 0.16
C LEU A 22 -0.63 -7.82 0.48
N CYS A 23 -1.49 -7.27 1.34
CA CYS A 23 -2.80 -7.84 1.66
C CYS A 23 -3.94 -7.32 0.76
N SER A 24 -3.66 -6.34 -0.11
CA SER A 24 -4.66 -5.77 -1.01
C SER A 24 -4.89 -6.66 -2.24
N PRO A 25 -6.14 -6.91 -2.66
CA PRO A 25 -6.43 -7.65 -3.89
C PRO A 25 -5.86 -6.96 -5.14
N ASP A 26 -5.74 -5.63 -5.12
CA ASP A 26 -5.23 -4.87 -6.27
C ASP A 26 -3.74 -5.12 -6.52
N LEU A 27 -2.94 -5.48 -5.51
CA LEU A 27 -1.54 -5.83 -5.78
C LEU A 27 -1.46 -7.10 -6.64
N VAL A 28 -2.26 -8.11 -6.30
CA VAL A 28 -2.33 -9.37 -7.05
C VAL A 28 -2.85 -9.11 -8.46
N GLU A 29 -3.90 -8.29 -8.60
CA GLU A 29 -4.45 -7.93 -9.91
C GLU A 29 -3.43 -7.17 -10.78
N GLY A 30 -2.66 -6.26 -10.19
CA GLY A 30 -1.62 -5.52 -10.90
C GLY A 30 -0.52 -6.44 -11.41
N VAL A 31 -0.07 -7.37 -10.57
CA VAL A 31 0.91 -8.41 -10.95
C VAL A 31 0.35 -9.30 -12.06
N ARG A 32 -0.91 -9.74 -11.94
CA ARG A 32 -1.58 -10.52 -12.97
C ARG A 32 -1.56 -9.78 -14.31
N ALA A 33 -2.05 -8.54 -14.34
CA ALA A 33 -2.20 -7.76 -15.56
C ALA A 33 -0.86 -7.40 -16.22
N GLN A 34 0.18 -7.11 -15.43
CA GLN A 34 1.47 -6.65 -15.95
C GLN A 34 2.48 -7.76 -16.20
N VAL A 35 2.53 -8.78 -15.34
CA VAL A 35 3.62 -9.77 -15.34
C VAL A 35 3.13 -11.14 -15.78
N VAL A 36 2.00 -11.61 -15.27
CA VAL A 36 1.51 -12.97 -15.55
C VAL A 36 0.87 -13.02 -16.93
N ASP A 37 -0.31 -12.41 -17.08
CA ASP A 37 -1.10 -12.43 -18.31
C ASP A 37 -0.58 -11.41 -19.32
N LYS A 38 0.03 -10.31 -18.84
CA LYS A 38 0.60 -9.22 -19.65
C LYS A 38 -0.42 -8.53 -20.55
N ASP A 39 -1.71 -8.60 -20.19
CA ASP A 39 -2.81 -7.96 -20.93
C ASP A 39 -2.79 -6.43 -20.80
N ARG A 40 -2.11 -5.88 -19.78
CA ARG A 40 -2.06 -4.44 -19.45
C ARG A 40 -3.46 -3.85 -19.16
N THR A 41 -4.42 -4.68 -18.78
CA THR A 41 -5.80 -4.29 -18.46
C THR A 41 -6.18 -4.75 -17.04
N PRO A 42 -5.66 -4.08 -16.00
CA PRO A 42 -6.01 -4.41 -14.63
C PRO A 42 -7.45 -3.99 -14.29
N ARG A 43 -8.10 -4.76 -13.43
CA ARG A 43 -9.45 -4.52 -12.90
C ARG A 43 -9.38 -4.09 -11.45
N TRP A 44 -9.15 -2.80 -11.24
CA TRP A 44 -9.03 -2.21 -9.91
C TRP A 44 -10.36 -2.16 -9.17
N SER A 45 -10.29 -2.21 -7.83
CA SER A 45 -11.44 -2.06 -6.96
C SER A 45 -11.16 -1.05 -5.82
N PRO A 46 -11.71 0.18 -5.87
CA PRO A 46 -12.71 0.65 -6.83
C PRO A 46 -12.12 0.96 -8.23
N PRO A 47 -12.95 0.97 -9.29
CA PRO A 47 -12.46 1.07 -10.67
C PRO A 47 -12.09 2.50 -11.10
N ALA A 48 -12.53 3.53 -10.37
CA ALA A 48 -12.19 4.92 -10.66
C ALA A 48 -11.67 5.66 -9.42
N LEU A 49 -10.76 6.60 -9.65
CA LEU A 49 -10.15 7.40 -8.57
C LEU A 49 -11.18 8.19 -7.75
N ALA A 50 -12.26 8.68 -8.39
CA ALA A 50 -13.32 9.43 -7.72
C ALA A 50 -14.11 8.57 -6.71
N GLU A 51 -14.01 7.26 -6.79
CA GLU A 51 -14.68 6.31 -5.90
C GLU A 51 -13.78 5.89 -4.71
N VAL A 52 -12.50 6.26 -4.73
CA VAL A 52 -11.58 6.02 -3.60
C VAL A 52 -11.91 6.99 -2.47
N THR A 53 -12.26 6.44 -1.31
CA THR A 53 -12.59 7.23 -0.12
C THR A 53 -11.34 7.55 0.70
N GLY A 54 -11.44 8.54 1.60
CA GLY A 54 -10.38 8.79 2.59
C GLY A 54 -10.08 7.56 3.45
N ALA A 55 -11.10 6.81 3.83
CA ALA A 55 -10.94 5.57 4.59
C ALA A 55 -10.17 4.48 3.82
N ASP A 56 -10.35 4.41 2.49
CA ASP A 56 -9.59 3.49 1.64
C ASP A 56 -8.10 3.82 1.62
N VAL A 57 -7.74 5.09 1.78
CA VAL A 57 -6.34 5.54 1.88
C VAL A 57 -5.81 5.32 3.30
N GLU A 58 -6.55 5.79 4.30
CA GLU A 58 -6.15 5.74 5.71
C GLU A 58 -5.86 4.31 6.19
N ARG A 59 -6.57 3.29 5.67
CA ARG A 59 -6.33 1.89 6.04
C ARG A 59 -4.88 1.43 5.77
N PHE A 60 -4.21 1.97 4.75
CA PHE A 60 -2.81 1.61 4.44
C PHE A 60 -1.80 2.20 5.43
N PHE A 61 -2.20 3.24 6.17
CA PHE A 61 -1.38 3.88 7.20
C PHE A 61 -1.71 3.40 8.62
N ALA A 62 -2.72 2.53 8.76
CA ALA A 62 -3.15 1.98 10.04
C ALA A 62 -2.04 1.11 10.67
N PRO A 63 -1.78 1.20 11.99
CA PRO A 63 -0.74 0.42 12.66
C PRO A 63 -0.85 -1.08 12.40
N LEU A 64 0.28 -1.77 12.25
CA LEU A 64 0.30 -3.23 12.03
C LEU A 64 0.14 -4.04 13.33
N GLY A 65 0.15 -3.37 14.49
CA GLY A 65 0.23 -3.98 15.81
C GLY A 65 1.68 -4.03 16.32
N GLU A 66 1.85 -4.13 17.64
CA GLU A 66 3.15 -3.91 18.30
C GLU A 66 4.26 -4.83 17.79
N ASP A 67 3.95 -6.11 17.55
CA ASP A 67 4.93 -7.14 17.15
C ASP A 67 5.26 -7.14 15.65
N ARG A 68 4.50 -6.40 14.83
CA ARG A 68 4.63 -6.42 13.36
C ARG A 68 5.12 -5.10 12.78
N GLU A 69 5.16 -4.05 13.58
CA GLU A 69 5.62 -2.74 13.13
C GLU A 69 7.15 -2.71 13.02
N LEU A 70 7.68 -2.19 11.91
CA LEU A 70 9.10 -1.89 11.80
C LEU A 70 9.44 -0.73 12.73
N ARG A 71 10.49 -0.89 13.53
CA ARG A 71 11.06 0.17 14.37
C ARG A 71 12.55 0.25 14.14
N LEU A 72 12.99 1.37 13.63
CA LEU A 72 14.39 1.65 13.35
C LEU A 72 14.99 2.46 14.51
N PRO A 73 16.30 2.33 14.76
CA PRO A 73 17.00 2.99 15.86
C PRO A 73 17.01 4.52 15.74
#